data_AF-A0A832ZVB6-F1
#
_entry.id   AF-A0A832ZVB6-F1
#
_cell.length_a   1.000
_cell.length_b   1.000
_cell.length_c   1.000
_cell.angle_alpha   90.00
_cell.angle_beta   90.00
_cell.angle_gamma   90.00
#
_symmetry.space_group_name_H-M   'P 1'
#
loop_
_entity.id
_entity.type
_entity.pdbx_description
1 polymer ?
#
loop_
_entity_poly.entity_id
_entity_poly.type
_entity_poly.pdbx_seq_one_letter_code
_entity_poly.pdbx_strand_id
1 'polypeptide(L)'
;MSTTPLVDIVRLIETGVEEARKAVEAGRFHVKVYALPRPRLRIRSPKKKIIDVDEGRIARLEYALIRSLLAAKSRNSKPTFKEFAELAGDYKAAAAYIAALWRSGLVEFDDSTKAVDIYSAAMSLSQKGYERRIARALDATFTLKAEKLAELPADQLLCVQKEGRIYCRYTVTNTARSQAKAQVKAFNDTIAS
;
A
#
# COMPACT_ATOMS: atom_id res chain seq x y z
N MET A 1 -26.71 -6.36 -22.12
CA MET A 1 -26.33 -5.55 -20.94
C MET A 1 -24.81 -5.45 -20.95
N SER A 2 -24.21 -4.26 -21.11
CA SER A 2 -22.76 -4.14 -20.98
C SER A 2 -22.39 -4.30 -19.50
N THR A 3 -21.58 -5.31 -19.20
CA THR A 3 -21.00 -5.48 -17.86
C THR A 3 -20.09 -4.29 -17.59
N THR A 4 -20.38 -3.51 -16.55
CA THR A 4 -19.53 -2.38 -16.15
C THR A 4 -18.13 -2.94 -15.81
N PRO A 5 -17.05 -2.44 -16.45
CA PRO A 5 -15.70 -2.94 -16.23
C PRO A 5 -15.31 -2.94 -14.76
N LEU A 6 -14.59 -3.96 -14.32
CA LEU A 6 -14.06 -4.07 -12.95
C LEU A 6 -12.55 -3.94 -12.97
N VAL A 7 -12.05 -2.98 -12.19
CA VAL A 7 -10.63 -2.79 -11.92
C VAL A 7 -10.34 -3.35 -10.53
N ASP A 8 -9.57 -4.43 -10.47
CA ASP A 8 -9.17 -5.08 -9.22
C ASP A 8 -7.76 -4.65 -8.82
N ILE A 9 -7.62 -3.84 -7.76
CA ILE A 9 -6.33 -3.28 -7.34
C ILE A 9 -5.29 -4.37 -7.07
N VAL A 10 -5.71 -5.52 -6.54
CA VAL A 10 -4.80 -6.65 -6.28
C VAL A 10 -4.27 -7.22 -7.58
N ARG A 11 -5.16 -7.42 -8.57
CA ARG A 11 -4.77 -7.89 -9.89
C ARG A 11 -3.81 -6.92 -10.57
N LEU A 12 -4.00 -5.61 -10.42
CA LEU A 12 -3.09 -4.60 -11.00
C LEU A 12 -1.66 -4.69 -10.46
N ILE A 13 -1.48 -5.15 -9.21
CA ILE A 13 -0.15 -5.38 -8.65
C ILE A 13 0.59 -6.48 -9.43
N GLU A 14 -0.14 -7.46 -9.97
CA GLU A 14 0.41 -8.57 -10.74
C GLU A 14 0.48 -8.30 -12.25
N THR A 15 -0.50 -7.60 -12.82
CA THR A 15 -0.63 -7.43 -14.27
C THR A 15 -0.21 -6.04 -14.77
N GLY A 16 -0.07 -5.06 -13.88
CA GLY A 16 0.18 -3.66 -14.24
C GLY A 16 -1.11 -2.88 -14.51
N VAL A 17 -0.98 -1.64 -15.00
CA VAL A 17 -2.09 -0.68 -15.12
C VAL A 17 -2.74 -0.60 -16.51
N GLU A 18 -2.23 -1.31 -17.51
CA GLU A 18 -2.73 -1.21 -18.89
C GLU A 18 -4.17 -1.68 -19.05
N GLU A 19 -4.55 -2.79 -18.38
CA GLU A 19 -5.94 -3.25 -18.36
C GLU A 19 -6.87 -2.23 -17.67
N ALA A 20 -6.37 -1.53 -16.65
CA ALA A 20 -7.13 -0.51 -15.97
C ALA A 20 -7.33 0.76 -16.82
N ARG A 21 -6.35 1.16 -17.64
CA ARG A 21 -6.49 2.31 -18.54
C ARG A 21 -7.67 2.12 -19.50
N LYS A 22 -7.83 0.93 -20.07
CA LYS A 22 -8.98 0.58 -20.93
C LYS A 22 -10.32 0.63 -20.18
N ALA A 23 -10.36 0.16 -18.94
CA ALA A 23 -11.56 0.21 -18.11
C ALA A 23 -11.95 1.66 -17.76
N VAL A 24 -10.96 2.52 -17.55
CA VAL A 24 -11.15 3.95 -17.28
C VAL A 24 -11.69 4.69 -18.51
N GLU A 25 -11.15 4.41 -19.70
CA GLU A 25 -11.61 4.97 -20.98
C GLU A 25 -13.08 4.65 -21.32
N ALA A 26 -13.61 3.55 -20.79
CA ALA A 26 -15.05 3.23 -20.90
C ALA A 26 -15.96 4.21 -20.13
N GLY A 27 -15.38 5.16 -19.38
CA GLY A 27 -16.08 6.24 -18.69
C GLY A 27 -16.66 5.83 -17.33
N ARG A 28 -17.33 4.67 -17.23
CA ARG A 28 -17.90 4.16 -15.98
C ARG A 28 -17.36 2.77 -15.67
N PHE A 29 -16.83 2.59 -14.45
CA PHE A 29 -16.19 1.34 -14.03
C PHE A 29 -16.30 1.13 -12.51
N HIS A 30 -16.06 -0.09 -12.05
CA HIS A 30 -15.92 -0.40 -10.63
C HIS A 30 -14.46 -0.54 -10.25
N VAL A 31 -14.09 -0.10 -9.04
CA VAL A 31 -12.78 -0.36 -8.44
C VAL A 31 -12.98 -1.25 -7.22
N LYS A 32 -12.35 -2.43 -7.21
CA LYS A 32 -12.34 -3.34 -6.06
C LYS A 32 -11.21 -2.95 -5.11
N VAL A 33 -11.55 -2.63 -3.88
CA VAL A 33 -10.63 -2.26 -2.79
C VAL A 33 -10.72 -3.28 -1.66
N TYR A 34 -9.62 -3.48 -0.93
CA TYR A 34 -9.51 -4.56 0.06
C TYR A 34 -9.30 -4.03 1.47
N ALA A 35 -9.82 -4.74 2.46
CA ALA A 35 -9.66 -4.43 3.87
C ALA A 35 -8.29 -4.92 4.36
N LEU A 36 -7.21 -4.19 4.03
CA LEU A 36 -5.87 -4.49 4.54
C LEU A 36 -5.86 -4.46 6.08
N PRO A 37 -5.09 -5.34 6.73
CA PRO A 37 -4.95 -5.33 8.18
C PRO A 37 -4.40 -3.99 8.67
N ARG A 38 -5.10 -3.39 9.63
CA ARG A 38 -4.69 -2.16 10.30
C ARG A 38 -4.43 -2.41 11.77
N PRO A 39 -3.33 -3.09 12.13
CA PRO A 39 -2.98 -3.27 13.51
C PRO A 39 -2.68 -1.91 14.15
N ARG A 40 -2.90 -1.81 15.46
CA ARG A 40 -2.50 -0.62 16.22
C ARG A 40 -0.98 -0.50 16.23
N LEU A 41 -0.44 0.32 15.34
CA LEU A 41 1.00 0.54 15.23
C LEU A 41 1.46 1.52 16.30
N ARG A 42 2.56 1.18 16.97
CA ARG A 42 3.21 2.02 17.97
C ARG A 42 4.64 2.28 17.54
N ILE A 43 5.00 3.55 17.42
CA ILE A 43 6.36 3.97 17.05
C ILE A 43 6.94 4.90 18.11
N ARG A 44 8.26 4.84 18.28
CA ARG A 44 8.96 5.74 19.20
C ARG A 44 9.41 7.01 18.47
N SER A 45 9.02 8.17 18.98
CA SER A 45 9.42 9.47 18.45
C SER A 45 10.88 9.80 18.76
N PRO A 46 11.49 10.80 18.08
CA PRO A 46 12.82 11.30 18.42
C PRO A 46 12.94 11.75 19.88
N LYS A 47 11.83 12.22 20.48
CA LYS A 47 11.74 12.60 21.90
C LYS A 47 11.56 11.39 22.85
N LYS A 48 11.84 10.16 22.38
CA LYS A 48 11.70 8.89 23.11
C LYS A 48 10.28 8.54 23.60
N LYS A 49 9.25 9.28 23.18
CA LYS A 49 7.84 8.98 23.50
C LYS A 49 7.29 7.89 22.58
N ILE A 50 6.44 7.02 23.10
CA ILE A 50 5.65 6.08 22.29
C ILE A 50 4.46 6.85 21.72
N ILE A 51 4.26 6.74 20.42
CA ILE A 51 3.17 7.37 19.67
C ILE A 51 2.39 6.27 18.98
N ASP A 52 1.08 6.22 19.18
CA ASP A 52 0.19 5.42 18.34
C ASP A 52 0.09 6.10 16.96
N VAL A 53 0.28 5.32 15.90
CA VAL A 53 0.11 5.81 14.53
C VAL A 53 -1.37 6.04 14.31
N ASP A 54 -1.74 7.30 14.05
CA ASP A 54 -3.12 7.68 13.80
C ASP A 54 -3.64 7.15 12.45
N GLU A 55 -4.96 7.16 12.32
CA GLU A 55 -5.69 6.70 11.15
C GLU A 55 -5.27 7.40 9.84
N GLY A 56 -4.93 8.69 9.90
CA GLY A 56 -4.48 9.46 8.74
C GLY A 56 -3.11 9.01 8.26
N ARG A 57 -2.21 8.69 9.19
CA ARG A 57 -0.89 8.11 8.88
C ARG A 57 -1.01 6.68 8.34
N ILE A 58 -1.90 5.86 8.91
CA ILE A 58 -2.17 4.51 8.37
C ILE A 58 -2.66 4.60 6.92
N ALA A 59 -3.63 5.46 6.64
CA ALA A 59 -4.12 5.67 5.27
C ALA A 59 -3.00 6.14 4.32
N ARG A 60 -2.04 6.96 4.80
CA ARG A 60 -0.88 7.36 4.01
C ARG A 60 0.08 6.21 3.73
N LEU A 61 0.31 5.33 4.71
CA LEU A 61 1.14 4.14 4.55
C LEU A 61 0.52 3.17 3.53
N GLU A 62 -0.79 2.97 3.57
CA GLU A 62 -1.50 2.15 2.57
C GLU A 62 -1.42 2.74 1.17
N TYR A 63 -1.64 4.04 1.06
CA TYR A 63 -1.46 4.75 -0.21
C TYR A 63 -0.03 4.54 -0.74
N ALA A 64 0.99 4.74 0.10
CA ALA A 64 2.39 4.57 -0.29
C ALA A 64 2.71 3.14 -0.70
N LEU A 65 2.19 2.15 0.03
CA LEU A 65 2.37 0.73 -0.28
C LEU A 65 1.81 0.40 -1.67
N ILE A 66 0.53 0.69 -1.92
CA ILE A 66 -0.12 0.39 -3.21
C ILE A 66 0.56 1.16 -4.34
N ARG A 67 0.86 2.46 -4.14
CA ARG A 67 1.52 3.27 -5.16
C ARG A 67 2.91 2.74 -5.50
N SER A 68 3.70 2.35 -4.51
CA SER A 68 5.04 1.79 -4.75
C SER A 68 4.98 0.48 -5.54
N LEU A 69 4.02 -0.40 -5.23
CA LEU A 69 3.80 -1.66 -5.95
C LEU A 69 3.42 -1.44 -7.41
N LEU A 70 2.43 -0.58 -7.67
CA LEU A 70 1.97 -0.31 -9.04
C LEU A 70 3.05 0.40 -9.88
N ALA A 71 3.78 1.35 -9.28
CA ALA A 71 4.88 2.06 -9.95
C ALA A 71 6.10 1.15 -10.22
N ALA A 72 6.41 0.21 -9.32
CA ALA A 72 7.44 -0.79 -9.58
C ALA A 72 7.00 -1.73 -10.70
N LYS A 73 5.73 -2.15 -10.69
CA LYS A 73 5.19 -3.04 -11.71
C LYS A 73 5.22 -2.44 -13.11
N SER A 74 4.92 -1.16 -13.27
CA SER A 74 5.02 -0.48 -14.58
C SER A 74 6.45 -0.42 -15.13
N ARG A 75 7.46 -0.49 -14.27
CA ARG A 75 8.88 -0.59 -14.64
C ARG A 75 9.40 -2.03 -14.71
N ASN A 76 8.51 -3.01 -14.59
CA ASN A 76 8.83 -4.44 -14.49
C ASN A 76 9.86 -4.75 -13.39
N SER A 77 9.75 -4.06 -12.25
CA SER A 77 10.61 -4.23 -11.07
C SER A 77 9.78 -4.54 -9.82
N LYS A 78 10.45 -4.89 -8.72
CA LYS A 78 9.84 -4.96 -7.38
C LYS A 78 10.04 -3.61 -6.65
N PRO A 79 9.11 -3.20 -5.78
CA PRO A 79 9.31 -2.03 -4.96
C PRO A 79 10.41 -2.30 -3.92
N THR A 80 11.18 -1.26 -3.62
CA THR A 80 12.12 -1.27 -2.50
C THR A 80 11.47 -0.66 -1.25
N PHE A 81 11.96 -1.05 -0.07
CA PHE A 81 11.54 -0.45 1.19
C PHE A 81 11.76 1.07 1.19
N LYS A 82 12.88 1.55 0.61
CA LYS A 82 13.18 2.97 0.46
C LYS A 82 12.08 3.71 -0.30
N GLU A 83 11.68 3.26 -1.49
CA GLU A 83 10.63 3.92 -2.29
C GLU A 83 9.31 4.01 -1.53
N PHE A 84 8.91 2.91 -0.87
CA PHE A 84 7.72 2.88 -0.03
C PHE A 84 7.82 3.88 1.14
N ALA A 85 8.94 3.89 1.86
CA ALA A 85 9.15 4.75 3.02
C ALA A 85 9.21 6.24 2.66
N GLU A 86 9.81 6.59 1.52
CA GLU A 86 9.85 7.96 0.99
C GLU A 86 8.45 8.45 0.62
N LEU A 87 7.65 7.62 -0.07
CA LEU A 87 6.25 7.94 -0.39
C LEU A 87 5.39 8.11 0.87
N ALA A 88 5.65 7.32 1.91
CA ALA A 88 4.96 7.44 3.19
C ALA A 88 5.36 8.71 3.96
N GLY A 89 6.58 9.21 3.77
CA GLY A 89 7.14 10.35 4.49
C GLY A 89 7.50 10.08 5.96
N ASP A 90 7.48 8.81 6.39
CA ASP A 90 7.83 8.38 7.74
C ASP A 90 8.42 6.96 7.69
N TYR A 91 9.75 6.88 7.67
CA TYR A 91 10.49 5.62 7.59
C TYR A 91 10.22 4.67 8.76
N LYS A 92 9.94 5.20 9.95
CA LYS A 92 9.74 4.37 11.13
C LYS A 92 8.34 3.77 11.15
N ALA A 93 7.34 4.56 10.78
CA ALA A 93 5.99 4.08 10.58
C ALA A 93 5.92 3.09 9.41
N ALA A 94 6.66 3.37 8.32
CA ALA A 94 6.82 2.47 7.18
C ALA A 94 7.40 1.12 7.61
N ALA A 95 8.52 1.12 8.34
CA ALA A 95 9.14 -0.11 8.86
C ALA A 95 8.16 -0.91 9.73
N ALA A 96 7.45 -0.25 10.65
CA ALA A 96 6.47 -0.91 11.50
C ALA A 96 5.30 -1.51 10.73
N TYR A 97 4.79 -0.80 9.72
CA TYR A 97 3.68 -1.26 8.92
C TYR A 97 4.06 -2.44 8.01
N ILE A 98 5.14 -2.32 7.24
CA ILE A 98 5.56 -3.40 6.34
C ILE A 98 5.98 -4.64 7.11
N ALA A 99 6.59 -4.49 8.29
CA ALA A 99 6.92 -5.61 9.15
C ALA A 99 5.67 -6.30 9.73
N ALA A 100 4.61 -5.54 10.03
CA ALA A 100 3.34 -6.12 10.43
C ALA A 100 2.69 -6.93 9.30
N LEU A 101 2.72 -6.41 8.07
CA LEU A 101 2.21 -7.12 6.89
C LEU A 101 3.02 -8.39 6.61
N TRP A 102 4.35 -8.33 6.72
CA TRP A 102 5.24 -9.49 6.60
C TRP A 102 4.90 -10.57 7.64
N ARG A 103 4.73 -10.20 8.91
CA ARG A 103 4.33 -11.13 9.98
C ARG A 103 2.94 -11.73 9.77
N SER A 104 2.04 -11.02 9.11
CA SER A 104 0.72 -11.54 8.73
C SER A 104 0.73 -12.44 7.49
N GLY A 105 1.88 -12.60 6.84
CA GLY A 105 2.03 -13.38 5.61
C GLY A 105 1.53 -12.68 4.35
N LEU A 106 1.20 -11.39 4.41
CA LEU A 106 0.75 -10.60 3.25
C LEU A 106 1.90 -10.07 2.41
N VAL A 107 3.07 -9.85 3.04
CA VAL A 107 4.29 -9.39 2.36
C VAL A 107 5.34 -10.47 2.46
N GLU A 108 6.13 -10.62 1.40
CA GLU A 108 7.35 -11.42 1.37
C GLU A 108 8.52 -10.55 0.91
N PHE A 109 9.65 -10.71 1.59
CA PHE A 109 10.90 -10.06 1.22
C PHE A 109 11.79 -11.07 0.50
N ASP A 110 12.50 -10.61 -0.52
CA ASP A 110 13.44 -11.47 -1.26
C ASP A 110 14.66 -11.86 -0.41
N ASP A 111 15.06 -10.96 0.49
CA ASP A 111 16.14 -11.18 1.46
C ASP A 111 15.56 -11.19 2.89
N SER A 112 15.54 -12.38 3.49
CA SER A 112 15.04 -12.61 4.84
C SER A 112 15.87 -11.89 5.91
N THR A 113 17.17 -11.67 5.68
CA THR A 113 18.04 -10.93 6.61
C THR A 113 17.63 -9.46 6.66
N LYS A 114 17.33 -8.87 5.50
CA LYS A 114 16.84 -7.49 5.42
C LYS A 114 15.42 -7.35 6.01
N ALA A 115 14.57 -8.35 5.83
CA ALA A 115 13.27 -8.40 6.49
C ALA A 115 13.40 -8.34 8.02
N VAL A 116 14.34 -9.13 8.58
CA VAL A 116 14.65 -9.13 10.01
C VAL A 116 15.21 -7.78 10.45
N ASP A 117 16.04 -7.12 9.65
CA ASP A 117 16.56 -5.78 9.95
C ASP A 117 15.45 -4.72 9.97
N ILE A 118 14.51 -4.73 9.02
CA ILE A 118 13.33 -3.85 9.01
C ILE A 118 12.46 -4.09 10.25
N TYR A 119 12.15 -5.37 10.54
CA TYR A 119 11.38 -5.74 11.73
C TYR A 119 12.07 -5.27 13.02
N SER A 120 13.37 -5.52 13.13
CA SER A 120 14.15 -5.12 14.30
C SER A 120 14.26 -3.60 14.41
N ALA A 121 14.32 -2.88 13.29
CA ALA A 121 14.29 -1.42 13.27
C ALA A 121 12.94 -0.88 13.75
N ALA A 122 11.82 -1.47 13.30
CA ALA A 122 10.48 -1.12 13.75
C ALA A 122 10.34 -1.26 15.28
N MET A 123 10.95 -2.31 15.84
CA MET A 123 10.96 -2.59 17.28
C MET A 123 12.05 -1.82 18.06
N SER A 124 12.96 -1.12 17.38
CA SER A 124 14.13 -0.52 18.02
C SER A 124 13.75 0.65 18.93
N LEU A 125 14.14 0.50 20.19
CA LEU A 125 14.03 1.54 21.21
C LEU A 125 15.13 2.61 21.12
N SER A 126 16.26 2.28 20.48
CA SER A 126 17.41 3.16 20.29
C SER A 126 17.39 3.81 18.91
N GLN A 127 17.65 5.13 18.85
CA GLN A 127 17.74 5.86 17.58
C GLN A 127 18.91 5.37 16.73
N LYS A 128 20.10 5.24 17.32
CA LYS A 128 21.30 4.72 16.64
C LYS A 128 21.12 3.28 16.16
N GLY A 129 20.43 2.46 16.97
CA GLY A 129 20.09 1.08 16.61
C GLY A 129 19.10 1.01 15.44
N TYR A 130 18.12 1.91 15.43
CA TYR A 130 17.15 2.06 14.34
C TYR A 130 17.86 2.48 13.03
N GLU A 131 18.64 3.56 13.07
CA GLU A 131 19.33 4.10 11.89
C GLU A 131 20.26 3.08 11.25
N ARG A 132 21.06 2.38 12.05
CA ARG A 132 21.97 1.34 11.56
C ARG A 132 21.25 0.21 10.84
N ARG A 133 20.11 -0.24 11.37
CA ARG A 133 19.34 -1.36 10.80
C ARG A 133 18.58 -0.94 9.55
N ILE A 134 17.91 0.23 9.58
CA ILE A 134 17.23 0.76 8.39
C ILE A 134 18.22 0.95 7.24
N ALA A 135 19.39 1.55 7.50
CA ALA A 135 20.39 1.78 6.46
C ALA A 135 20.82 0.51 5.71
N ARG A 136 20.79 -0.65 6.37
CA ARG A 136 21.14 -1.96 5.78
C ARG A 136 20.01 -2.59 4.96
N ALA A 137 18.79 -2.10 5.12
CA ALA A 137 17.60 -2.69 4.52
C ALA A 137 16.81 -1.71 3.65
N LEU A 138 17.40 -0.56 3.30
CA LEU A 138 16.76 0.43 2.41
C LEU A 138 16.44 -0.16 1.04
N ASP A 139 17.36 -0.95 0.50
CA ASP A 139 17.26 -1.62 -0.79
C ASP A 139 16.52 -2.97 -0.72
N ALA A 140 15.90 -3.30 0.43
CA ALA A 140 15.12 -4.52 0.57
C ALA A 140 13.93 -4.49 -0.41
N THR A 141 13.87 -5.43 -1.33
CA THR A 141 12.74 -5.62 -2.22
C THR A 141 11.69 -6.50 -1.57
N PHE A 142 10.42 -6.22 -1.86
CA PHE A 142 9.32 -6.99 -1.33
C PHE A 142 8.20 -7.17 -2.35
N THR A 143 7.41 -8.21 -2.14
CA THR A 143 6.23 -8.55 -2.94
C THR A 143 5.02 -8.65 -2.02
N LEU A 144 3.87 -8.16 -2.48
CA LEU A 144 2.59 -8.34 -1.80
C LEU A 144 1.93 -9.60 -2.38
N LYS A 145 1.54 -10.56 -1.54
CA LYS A 145 0.96 -11.84 -1.98
C LYS A 145 -0.47 -11.64 -2.44
N ALA A 146 -0.66 -11.55 -3.76
CA ALA A 146 -1.96 -11.26 -4.35
C ALA A 146 -3.01 -12.31 -3.98
N GLU A 147 -2.63 -13.59 -3.92
CA GLU A 147 -3.52 -14.67 -3.48
C GLU A 147 -4.04 -14.44 -2.06
N LYS A 148 -3.20 -13.91 -1.15
CA LYS A 148 -3.60 -13.61 0.23
C LYS A 148 -4.43 -12.34 0.35
N LEU A 149 -4.20 -11.35 -0.50
CA LEU A 149 -5.05 -10.16 -0.54
C LEU A 149 -6.44 -10.49 -1.08
N ALA A 150 -6.53 -11.38 -2.07
CA ALA A 150 -7.80 -11.79 -2.66
C ALA A 150 -8.72 -12.50 -1.65
N GLU A 151 -8.15 -13.09 -0.60
CA GLU A 151 -8.87 -13.69 0.54
C GLU A 151 -9.46 -12.65 1.51
N LEU A 152 -9.05 -11.37 1.44
CA LEU A 152 -9.52 -10.33 2.36
C LEU A 152 -10.92 -9.81 1.99
N PRO A 153 -11.70 -9.32 2.97
CA PRO A 153 -12.94 -8.60 2.69
C PRO A 153 -12.70 -7.43 1.74
N ALA A 154 -13.61 -7.24 0.79
CA ALA A 154 -13.46 -6.22 -0.25
C ALA A 154 -14.77 -5.44 -0.45
N ASP A 155 -14.65 -4.23 -0.99
CA ASP A 155 -15.77 -3.44 -1.49
C ASP A 155 -15.55 -3.12 -2.97
N GLN A 156 -16.64 -2.94 -3.71
CA GLN A 156 -16.62 -2.45 -5.08
C GLN A 156 -17.16 -1.02 -5.14
N LEU A 157 -16.28 -0.09 -5.50
CA LEU A 157 -16.61 1.33 -5.59
C LEU A 157 -16.99 1.66 -7.01
N LEU A 158 -18.16 2.26 -7.22
CA LEU A 158 -18.50 2.79 -8.53
C LEU A 158 -17.70 4.07 -8.80
N CYS A 159 -16.97 4.10 -9.90
CA CYS A 159 -16.16 5.23 -10.35
C CYS A 159 -16.58 5.68 -11.75
N VAL A 160 -16.41 6.98 -12.01
CA VAL A 160 -16.69 7.63 -13.29
C VAL A 160 -15.50 8.52 -13.65
N GLN A 161 -15.01 8.40 -14.88
CA GLN A 161 -14.06 9.33 -15.46
C GLN A 161 -14.82 10.48 -16.13
N LYS A 162 -14.56 11.71 -15.70
CA LYS A 162 -15.13 12.93 -16.29
C LYS A 162 -14.05 14.01 -16.32
N GLU A 163 -13.85 14.63 -17.48
CA GLU A 163 -12.89 15.74 -17.65
C GLU A 163 -11.46 15.38 -17.19
N GLY A 164 -11.01 14.15 -17.50
CA GLY A 164 -9.68 13.66 -17.09
C GLY A 164 -9.54 13.37 -15.58
N ARG A 165 -10.62 13.44 -14.80
CA ARG A 165 -10.62 13.13 -13.37
C ARG A 165 -11.49 11.92 -13.05
N ILE A 166 -11.05 11.11 -12.10
CA ILE A 166 -11.79 9.94 -11.61
C ILE A 166 -12.56 10.32 -10.34
N TYR A 167 -13.88 10.13 -10.37
CA TYR A 167 -14.77 10.34 -9.23
C TYR A 167 -15.36 9.01 -8.77
N CYS A 168 -15.16 8.64 -7.51
CA CYS A 168 -15.64 7.39 -6.96
C CYS A 168 -16.66 7.61 -5.83
N ARG A 169 -17.70 6.78 -5.79
CA ARG A 169 -18.69 6.74 -4.71
C ARG A 169 -18.21 5.79 -3.60
N TYR A 170 -17.95 6.35 -2.43
CA TYR A 170 -17.44 5.62 -1.26
C TYR A 170 -18.57 5.09 -0.37
N THR A 171 -19.46 4.28 -0.95
CA THR A 171 -20.42 3.49 -0.18
C THR A 171 -19.76 2.15 0.11
N VAL A 172 -19.17 2.03 1.29
CA VAL A 172 -18.36 0.87 1.72
C VAL A 172 -19.05 0.12 2.86
N THR A 173 -18.88 -1.20 2.87
CA THR A 173 -19.46 -2.09 3.88
C THR A 173 -18.40 -2.84 4.68
N ASN A 174 -17.30 -3.23 4.03
CA ASN A 174 -16.25 -4.04 4.65
C ASN A 174 -14.99 -3.22 4.99
N THR A 175 -14.69 -2.21 4.17
CA THR A 175 -13.47 -1.40 4.27
C THR A 175 -13.74 -0.08 4.98
N ALA A 176 -12.74 0.40 5.74
CA ALA A 176 -12.80 1.75 6.27
C ALA A 176 -12.80 2.77 5.13
N ARG A 177 -13.61 3.83 5.21
CA ARG A 177 -13.69 4.85 4.14
C ARG A 177 -12.34 5.49 3.80
N SER A 178 -11.50 5.70 4.80
CA SER A 178 -10.12 6.21 4.65
C SER A 178 -9.22 5.25 3.86
N GLN A 179 -9.38 3.94 4.07
CA GLN A 179 -8.66 2.87 3.38
C GLN A 179 -9.04 2.79 1.91
N ALA A 180 -10.34 2.79 1.64
CA ALA A 180 -10.89 2.86 0.29
C ALA A 180 -10.36 4.09 -0.46
N LYS A 181 -10.37 5.27 0.19
CA LYS A 181 -9.80 6.51 -0.38
C LYS A 181 -8.30 6.39 -0.66
N ALA A 182 -7.52 5.80 0.24
CA ALA A 182 -6.08 5.64 0.06
C ALA A 182 -5.75 4.77 -1.16
N GLN A 183 -6.44 3.64 -1.30
CA GLN A 183 -6.28 2.72 -2.42
C GLN A 183 -6.71 3.34 -3.76
N VAL A 184 -7.89 3.96 -3.81
CA VAL A 184 -8.36 4.66 -5.02
C VAL A 184 -7.43 5.80 -5.40
N LYS A 185 -6.90 6.54 -4.42
CA LYS A 185 -5.94 7.63 -4.69
C LYS A 185 -4.64 7.07 -5.27
N ALA A 186 -4.08 6.00 -4.69
CA ALA A 186 -2.87 5.37 -5.20
C ALA A 186 -3.06 4.88 -6.65
N PHE A 187 -4.22 4.29 -6.94
CA PHE A 187 -4.61 3.91 -8.28
C PHE A 187 -4.67 5.11 -9.25
N ASN A 188 -5.42 6.16 -8.90
CA ASN A 188 -5.60 7.34 -9.73
C ASN A 188 -4.27 8.05 -10.02
N ASP A 189 -3.44 8.26 -8.99
CA ASP A 189 -2.12 8.89 -9.14
C ASP A 189 -1.19 8.05 -10.04
N THR A 190 -1.36 6.72 -10.06
CA THR A 190 -0.57 5.83 -10.93
C THR A 190 -1.01 5.90 -12.39
N ILE A 191 -2.31 6.00 -12.66
CA ILE A 191 -2.82 6.14 -14.03
C ILE A 191 -2.51 7.51 -14.61
N ALA A 192 -2.53 8.54 -13.78
CA ALA A 192 -2.25 9.91 -14.20
C ALA A 192 -0.75 10.18 -14.44
N SER A 193 0.14 9.28 -13.99
CA SER A 193 1.59 9.34 -14.24
C SER A 193 1.96 8.66 -15.56
#